data_AF-A0A5C6ACA1-F1
#
_entry.id   AF-A0A5C6ACA1-F1
#
_cell.length_a   1.000
_cell.length_b   1.000
_cell.length_c   1.000
_cell.angle_alpha   90.00
_cell.angle_beta   90.00
_cell.angle_gamma   90.00
#
_symmetry.space_group_name_H-M   'P 1'
#
loop_
_entity.id
_entity.type
_entity.pdbx_description
1 polymer ?
#
loop_
_entity_poly.entity_id
_entity_poly.type
_entity_poly.pdbx_seq_one_letter_code
_entity_poly.pdbx_strand_id
1 'polypeptide(L)'
;MSLGWNASGDFGVVVDTLETVVLRRGGAGGAKESKQAWRFQCQALSETPLTGAVRVLDATWQLPVEGGVVAPSPGDSLVDSEKACWVVRTVSKLRGGTRYACGTRRVEIAAGCAERFDLERPVIETTSEGPVIVDWRVVRASCIGHFGRGDTLDSQEVVRSPSRLTVTVVEPLELRSGDRLRRHRGGLYSVLQQDYPGTLGDPFQFDVEAVA
;
A
#
# COMPACT_ATOMS: atom_id res chain seq x y z
N MET A 1 -46.75 1.81 29.00
CA MET A 1 -45.44 1.13 29.19
C MET A 1 -44.35 2.18 29.01
N SER A 2 -43.60 2.50 30.07
CA SER A 2 -42.41 3.35 29.97
C SER A 2 -41.19 2.44 29.87
N LEU A 3 -40.37 2.61 28.82
CA LEU A 3 -39.04 2.02 28.81
C LEU A 3 -38.21 2.68 29.91
N GLY A 4 -37.80 1.92 30.91
CA GLY A 4 -36.84 2.36 31.93
C GLY A 4 -35.44 2.38 31.33
N TRP A 5 -35.04 3.53 30.78
CA TRP A 5 -33.71 3.74 30.23
C TRP A 5 -32.71 4.01 31.35
N ASN A 6 -31.63 3.22 31.45
CA ASN A 6 -30.59 3.41 32.47
C ASN A 6 -29.22 3.54 31.79
N ALA A 7 -28.81 4.78 31.48
CA ALA A 7 -27.50 5.03 30.89
C ALA A 7 -26.32 4.42 31.66
N SER A 8 -26.39 4.37 32.99
CA SER A 8 -25.26 3.86 33.79
C SER A 8 -25.09 2.35 33.68
N GLY A 9 -26.18 1.60 33.45
CA GLY A 9 -26.17 0.15 33.27
C GLY A 9 -26.06 -0.27 31.82
N ASP A 10 -26.73 0.45 30.92
CA ASP A 10 -26.84 0.10 29.50
C ASP A 10 -25.55 0.42 28.72
N PHE A 11 -24.74 1.39 29.18
CA PHE A 11 -23.45 1.75 28.56
C PHE A 11 -22.21 1.23 29.32
N GLY A 12 -22.38 0.50 30.43
CA GLY A 12 -21.25 -0.03 31.22
C GLY A 12 -20.39 -1.05 30.46
N VAL A 13 -20.88 -1.58 29.33
CA VAL A 13 -20.16 -2.46 28.40
C VAL A 13 -20.13 -1.86 26.99
N VAL A 14 -20.08 -0.52 26.87
CA VAL A 14 -19.45 0.05 25.67
C VAL A 14 -17.97 -0.12 25.88
N VAL A 15 -17.44 -1.24 25.40
CA VAL A 15 -16.01 -1.47 25.28
C VAL A 15 -15.46 -0.26 24.54
N ASP A 16 -14.64 0.53 25.23
CA ASP A 16 -13.95 1.66 24.63
C ASP A 16 -13.00 1.03 23.60
N THR A 17 -13.42 0.95 22.34
CA THR A 17 -12.64 0.36 21.23
C THR A 17 -11.55 1.35 20.79
N LEU A 18 -10.88 1.95 21.78
CA LEU A 18 -9.75 2.84 21.59
C LEU A 18 -8.56 1.99 21.19
N GLU A 19 -8.02 2.28 20.02
CA GLU A 19 -6.81 1.68 19.51
C GLU A 19 -5.68 2.71 19.56
N THR A 20 -4.49 2.23 19.91
CA THR A 20 -3.26 3.02 19.72
C THR A 20 -2.87 2.93 18.25
N VAL A 21 -2.74 4.09 17.62
CA VAL A 21 -2.21 4.21 16.25
C VAL A 21 -1.02 5.15 16.22
N VAL A 22 -0.10 4.88 15.32
CA VAL A 22 1.03 5.75 15.02
C VAL A 22 0.76 6.46 13.70
N LEU A 23 0.56 7.78 13.75
CA LEU A 23 0.50 8.64 12.57
C LEU A 23 1.94 8.90 12.08
N ARG A 24 2.25 8.44 10.87
CA ARG A 24 3.50 8.72 10.15
C ARG A 24 3.20 9.72 9.04
N ARG A 25 3.98 10.80 8.97
CA ARG A 25 3.83 11.74 7.86
C ARG A 25 4.42 11.15 6.58
N GLY A 26 3.87 11.55 5.44
CA GLY A 26 4.54 11.32 4.17
C GLY A 26 5.94 11.96 4.15
N GLY A 27 6.95 11.23 3.68
CA GLY A 27 8.33 11.73 3.56
C GLY A 27 9.10 11.77 4.89
N ALA A 28 9.82 12.86 5.14
CA ALA A 28 10.70 13.03 6.30
C ALA A 28 9.98 13.56 7.56
N GLY A 29 8.65 13.71 7.51
CA GLY A 29 7.90 14.12 8.69
C GLY A 29 7.82 12.95 9.68
N GLY A 30 8.27 13.17 10.92
CA GLY A 30 8.37 12.10 11.93
C GLY A 30 7.06 11.37 12.24
N ALA A 31 7.15 10.41 13.16
CA ALA A 31 6.01 9.64 13.64
C ALA A 31 5.46 10.23 14.94
N LYS A 32 4.13 10.22 15.11
CA LYS A 32 3.46 10.60 16.35
C LYS A 32 2.41 9.57 16.74
N GLU A 33 2.48 9.12 17.99
CA GLU A 33 1.50 8.21 18.57
C GLU A 33 0.20 8.94 18.95
N SER A 34 -0.93 8.27 18.72
CA SER A 34 -2.26 8.66 19.19
C SER A 34 -2.90 7.45 19.88
N LYS A 35 -3.17 7.58 21.18
CA LYS A 35 -3.64 6.47 22.04
C LYS A 35 -5.16 6.33 22.12
N GLN A 36 -5.90 7.20 21.42
CA GLN A 36 -7.35 7.33 21.55
C GLN A 36 -8.04 7.34 20.18
N ALA A 37 -7.53 6.53 19.24
CA ALA A 37 -8.13 6.41 17.92
C ALA A 37 -9.31 5.45 17.94
N TRP A 38 -10.33 5.77 17.16
CA TRP A 38 -11.45 4.86 16.89
C TRP A 38 -11.42 4.43 15.44
N ARG A 39 -11.58 3.13 15.19
CA ARG A 39 -11.79 2.60 13.84
C ARG A 39 -13.25 2.29 13.63
N PHE A 40 -13.86 2.96 12.65
CA PHE A 40 -15.23 2.71 12.21
C PHE A 40 -15.22 2.02 10.85
N GLN A 41 -16.20 1.12 10.66
CA GLN A 41 -16.56 0.50 9.38
C GLN A 41 -15.34 0.02 8.58
N CYS A 42 -14.93 -1.23 8.80
CA CYS A 42 -14.05 -1.91 7.88
C CYS A 42 -14.92 -2.54 6.78
N GLN A 43 -15.20 -1.80 5.71
CA GLN A 43 -15.80 -2.40 4.52
C GLN A 43 -14.67 -2.98 3.70
N ALA A 44 -14.62 -4.31 3.64
CA ALA A 44 -13.87 -4.98 2.59
C ALA A 44 -14.64 -4.71 1.28
N LEU A 45 -14.15 -3.77 0.47
CA LEU A 45 -14.49 -3.76 -0.94
C LEU A 45 -13.73 -4.92 -1.56
N SER A 46 -14.35 -6.09 -1.54
CA SER A 46 -13.95 -7.16 -2.45
C SER A 46 -14.31 -6.69 -3.86
N GLU A 47 -13.40 -6.96 -4.79
CA GLU A 47 -13.55 -6.84 -6.25
C GLU A 47 -13.21 -5.46 -6.84
N THR A 48 -11.95 -5.04 -6.68
CA THR A 48 -11.22 -4.61 -7.88
C THR A 48 -10.85 -5.88 -8.65
N PRO A 49 -11.08 -5.99 -9.97
CA PRO A 49 -10.89 -7.23 -10.75
C PRO A 49 -9.42 -7.69 -10.91
N LEU A 50 -8.51 -7.28 -10.02
CA LEU A 50 -7.14 -7.76 -9.98
C LEU A 50 -7.09 -9.16 -9.37
N THR A 51 -7.45 -10.18 -10.15
CA THR A 51 -7.05 -11.60 -10.01
C THR A 51 -7.24 -12.28 -8.62
N GLY A 52 -7.96 -11.68 -7.68
CA GLY A 52 -8.08 -12.16 -6.29
C GLY A 52 -6.78 -12.08 -5.46
N ALA A 53 -5.69 -11.58 -6.05
CA ALA A 53 -4.37 -11.53 -5.41
C ALA A 53 -4.18 -10.30 -4.53
N VAL A 54 -4.97 -9.24 -4.74
CA VAL A 54 -4.88 -7.97 -4.00
C VAL A 54 -6.17 -7.73 -3.23
N ARG A 55 -6.06 -7.48 -1.93
CA ARG A 55 -7.17 -7.10 -1.06
C ARG A 55 -7.08 -5.62 -0.73
N VAL A 56 -8.17 -4.90 -0.98
CA VAL A 56 -8.33 -3.50 -0.60
C VAL A 56 -9.32 -3.41 0.55
N LEU A 57 -8.92 -2.72 1.62
CA LEU A 57 -9.72 -2.48 2.81
C LEU A 57 -9.83 -0.98 3.00
N ASP A 58 -11.05 -0.46 3.10
CA ASP A 58 -11.28 0.93 3.46
C ASP A 58 -11.84 1.00 4.89
N ALA A 59 -11.37 1.99 5.64
CA ALA A 59 -11.80 2.23 7.00
C ALA A 59 -11.84 3.73 7.32
N THR A 60 -12.75 4.14 8.21
CA THR A 60 -12.75 5.51 8.74
C THR A 60 -12.16 5.51 10.14
N TRP A 61 -11.04 6.20 10.32
CA TRP A 61 -10.42 6.41 11.62
C TRP A 61 -10.84 7.76 12.20
N GLN A 62 -11.13 7.81 13.49
CA GLN A 62 -11.30 9.06 14.21
C GLN A 62 -10.16 9.30 15.19
N LEU A 63 -9.44 10.41 15.01
CA LEU A 63 -8.27 10.77 15.83
C LEU A 63 -8.60 11.99 16.70
N PRO A 64 -8.17 12.06 17.96
CA PRO A 64 -8.34 13.26 18.78
C PRO A 64 -7.55 14.44 18.20
N VAL A 65 -8.11 15.65 18.35
CA VAL A 65 -7.44 16.93 18.02
C VAL A 65 -6.48 17.34 19.16
N GLU A 66 -6.81 16.96 20.39
CA GLU A 66 -6.04 17.32 21.59
C GLU A 66 -4.78 16.45 21.76
N GLY A 67 -3.85 16.88 22.63
CA GLY A 67 -2.56 16.18 22.84
C GLY A 67 -1.45 16.56 21.85
N GLY A 68 -1.62 17.68 21.14
CA GLY A 68 -0.66 18.21 20.19
C GLY A 68 -0.47 17.33 18.96
N VAL A 69 -1.41 16.41 18.68
CA VAL A 69 -1.40 15.59 17.47
C VAL A 69 -1.50 16.56 16.29
N VAL A 70 -0.45 16.59 15.47
CA VAL A 70 -0.46 17.45 14.29
C VAL A 70 -1.58 16.96 13.38
N ALA A 71 -2.37 17.89 12.84
CA ALA A 71 -3.53 17.56 12.01
C ALA A 71 -3.14 16.57 10.90
N PRO A 72 -3.79 15.41 10.78
CA PRO A 72 -3.50 14.44 9.74
C PRO A 72 -3.75 15.05 8.37
N SER A 73 -3.09 14.54 7.35
CA SER A 73 -3.20 15.02 5.97
C SER A 73 -3.28 13.85 5.00
N PRO A 74 -3.97 13.98 3.86
CA PRO A 74 -3.92 12.98 2.81
C PRO A 74 -2.46 12.63 2.44
N GLY A 75 -2.17 11.33 2.31
CA GLY A 75 -0.83 10.79 2.08
C GLY A 75 -0.10 10.36 3.36
N ASP A 76 -0.56 10.78 4.54
CA ASP A 76 -0.05 10.23 5.80
C ASP A 76 -0.41 8.74 5.94
N SER A 77 0.29 8.03 6.81
CA SER A 77 0.00 6.64 7.14
C SER A 77 -0.38 6.48 8.62
N LEU A 78 -1.46 5.74 8.90
CA LEU A 78 -1.78 5.25 10.24
C LEU A 78 -1.29 3.82 10.37
N VAL A 79 -0.43 3.56 11.35
CA VAL A 79 0.01 2.21 11.70
C VAL A 79 -0.71 1.79 12.96
N ASP A 80 -1.56 0.76 12.86
CA ASP A 80 -2.30 0.24 14.01
C ASP A 80 -1.48 -0.73 14.87
N SER A 81 -2.10 -1.26 15.92
CA SER A 81 -1.45 -2.19 16.86
C SER A 81 -1.06 -3.53 16.23
N GLU A 82 -1.68 -3.93 15.12
CA GLU A 82 -1.33 -5.11 14.33
C GLU A 82 -0.22 -4.82 13.32
N LYS A 83 0.37 -3.61 13.37
CA LYS A 83 1.35 -3.09 12.42
C LYS A 83 0.81 -2.93 11.01
N ALA A 84 -0.51 -2.93 10.83
CA ALA A 84 -1.10 -2.68 9.53
C ALA A 84 -0.96 -1.21 9.17
N CYS A 85 -0.61 -0.95 7.92
CA CYS A 85 -0.44 0.40 7.40
C CYS A 85 -1.69 0.83 6.62
N TRP A 86 -2.29 1.93 7.04
CA TRP A 86 -3.47 2.53 6.42
C TRP A 86 -3.10 3.91 5.86
N VAL A 87 -3.22 4.10 4.56
CA VAL A 87 -2.96 5.40 3.93
C VAL A 87 -4.17 6.30 4.11
N VAL A 88 -3.96 7.49 4.65
CA VAL A 88 -4.97 8.54 4.79
C VAL A 88 -5.27 9.13 3.42
N ARG A 89 -6.54 9.06 2.99
CA ARG A 89 -7.01 9.56 1.69
C ARG A 89 -7.79 10.84 1.83
N THR A 90 -8.63 10.92 2.86
CA THR A 90 -9.44 12.10 3.17
C THR A 90 -9.31 12.44 4.64
N VAL A 91 -9.37 13.73 4.95
CA VAL A 91 -9.38 14.23 6.33
C VAL A 91 -10.47 15.27 6.44
N SER A 92 -11.30 15.14 7.47
CA SER A 92 -12.31 16.12 7.84
C SER A 92 -12.31 16.32 9.34
N LYS A 93 -12.73 17.49 9.82
CA LYS A 93 -12.92 17.74 11.25
C LYS A 93 -14.37 17.47 11.62
N LEU A 94 -14.62 16.67 12.65
CA LEU A 94 -15.98 16.34 13.07
C LEU A 94 -16.67 17.54 13.73
N ARG A 95 -18.02 17.53 13.71
CA ARG A 95 -18.85 18.54 14.40
C ARG A 95 -18.54 18.47 15.90
N GLY A 96 -18.22 19.62 16.50
CA GLY A 96 -17.68 19.72 17.87
C GLY A 96 -16.17 19.94 17.92
N GLY A 97 -15.44 19.71 16.82
CA GLY A 97 -14.06 20.14 16.68
C GLY A 97 -13.03 19.41 17.55
N THR A 98 -13.43 18.31 18.20
CA THR A 98 -12.58 17.53 19.12
C THR A 98 -11.85 16.37 18.42
N ARG A 99 -12.30 15.98 17.22
CA ARG A 99 -11.74 14.85 16.46
C ARG A 99 -11.60 15.15 14.97
N TYR A 100 -10.62 14.52 14.35
CA TYR A 100 -10.51 14.34 12.90
C TYR A 100 -11.17 13.02 12.51
N ALA A 101 -11.90 13.00 11.40
CA ALA A 101 -12.31 11.79 10.71
C ALA A 101 -11.46 11.62 9.45
N CYS A 102 -10.75 10.51 9.37
CA CYS A 102 -9.80 10.15 8.34
C CYS A 102 -10.36 8.97 7.55
N GLY A 103 -10.70 9.18 6.27
CA GLY A 103 -10.95 8.07 5.36
C GLY A 103 -9.62 7.46 4.95
N THR A 104 -9.44 6.15 5.17
CA THR A 104 -8.17 5.46 4.95
C THR A 104 -8.34 4.21 4.11
N ARG A 105 -7.25 3.80 3.46
CA ARG A 105 -7.15 2.58 2.65
C ARG A 105 -5.94 1.76 3.05
N ARG A 106 -6.13 0.45 3.18
CA ARG A 106 -5.07 -0.55 3.30
C ARG A 106 -5.14 -1.46 2.10
N VAL A 107 -3.99 -1.74 1.51
CA VAL A 107 -3.86 -2.69 0.40
C VAL A 107 -2.92 -3.79 0.80
N GLU A 108 -3.29 -5.01 0.50
CA GLU A 108 -2.55 -6.21 0.86
C GLU A 108 -2.47 -7.14 -0.33
N ILE A 109 -1.37 -7.89 -0.41
CA ILE A 109 -1.28 -9.02 -1.33
C ILE A 109 -1.64 -10.28 -0.53
N ALA A 110 -2.57 -11.07 -1.05
CA ALA A 110 -2.97 -12.33 -0.45
C ALA A 110 -1.74 -13.23 -0.25
N ALA A 111 -1.61 -13.85 0.93
CA ALA A 111 -0.40 -14.58 1.30
C ALA A 111 -0.01 -15.70 0.32
N GLY A 112 -1.00 -16.36 -0.32
CA GLY A 112 -0.76 -17.38 -1.35
C GLY A 112 -0.25 -16.83 -2.69
N CYS A 113 -0.41 -15.53 -2.92
CA CYS A 113 -0.05 -14.83 -4.15
C CYS A 113 1.18 -13.94 -3.99
N ALA A 114 1.63 -13.73 -2.74
CA ALA A 114 2.76 -12.88 -2.41
C ALA A 114 4.09 -13.57 -2.72
N GLU A 115 4.97 -12.84 -3.39
CA GLU A 115 6.28 -13.29 -3.79
C GLU A 115 7.37 -12.31 -3.39
N ARG A 116 8.55 -12.85 -3.08
CA ARG A 116 9.73 -12.05 -2.77
C ARG A 116 10.62 -11.87 -4.00
N PHE A 117 11.11 -10.66 -4.19
CA PHE A 117 12.05 -10.32 -5.24
C PHE A 117 13.02 -9.23 -4.79
N ASP A 118 14.15 -9.13 -5.48
CA ASP A 118 15.10 -8.04 -5.34
C ASP A 118 14.95 -7.08 -6.53
N LEU A 119 15.03 -5.78 -6.27
CA LEU A 119 15.17 -4.74 -7.29
C LEU A 119 16.65 -4.49 -7.54
N GLU A 120 17.07 -4.64 -8.79
CA GLU A 120 18.44 -4.48 -9.23
C GLU A 120 18.54 -3.38 -10.28
N ARG A 121 19.61 -2.58 -10.19
CA ARG A 121 19.92 -1.48 -11.11
C ARG A 121 21.20 -1.79 -11.86
N PRO A 122 21.25 -1.58 -13.19
CA PRO A 122 22.47 -1.83 -13.93
C PRO A 122 23.57 -0.86 -13.49
N VAL A 123 24.78 -1.40 -13.35
CA VAL A 123 26.01 -0.63 -13.26
C VAL A 123 26.52 -0.47 -14.69
N ILE A 124 26.49 0.76 -15.20
CA ILE A 124 26.82 1.09 -16.58
C ILE A 124 28.20 1.74 -16.60
N GLU A 125 29.09 1.22 -17.45
CA GLU A 125 30.37 1.86 -17.78
C GLU A 125 30.37 2.35 -19.22
N THR A 126 30.95 3.52 -19.46
CA THR A 126 31.10 4.06 -20.81
C THR A 126 32.41 3.58 -21.40
N THR A 127 32.33 2.75 -22.45
CA THR A 127 33.48 2.28 -23.23
C THR A 127 33.63 3.08 -24.52
N SER A 128 34.66 2.79 -25.32
CA SER A 128 34.81 3.35 -26.67
C SER A 128 33.68 2.98 -27.62
N GLU A 129 32.92 1.91 -27.33
CA GLU A 129 31.78 1.45 -28.13
C GLU A 129 30.43 1.97 -27.61
N GLY A 130 30.43 2.68 -26.48
CA GLY A 130 29.24 3.23 -25.83
C GLY A 130 29.01 2.67 -24.42
N PRO A 131 27.84 2.97 -23.82
CA PRO A 131 27.48 2.48 -22.49
C PRO A 131 27.23 0.98 -22.51
N VAL A 132 27.91 0.24 -21.64
CA VAL A 132 27.73 -1.21 -21.45
C VAL A 132 27.39 -1.50 -20.00
N ILE A 133 26.51 -2.48 -19.77
CA ILE A 133 26.19 -2.95 -18.43
C ILE A 133 27.29 -3.91 -18.01
N VAL A 134 28.04 -3.56 -16.96
CA VAL A 134 29.15 -4.37 -16.45
C VAL A 134 28.76 -5.22 -15.23
N ASP A 135 27.73 -4.78 -14.49
CA ASP A 135 27.24 -5.47 -13.30
C ASP A 135 25.80 -5.04 -12.97
N TRP A 136 25.19 -5.67 -11.97
CA TRP A 136 23.87 -5.36 -11.45
C TRP A 136 23.92 -5.21 -9.94
N ARG A 137 23.55 -4.03 -9.45
CA ARG A 137 23.54 -3.74 -8.02
C ARG A 137 22.13 -3.87 -7.45
N VAL A 138 21.96 -4.66 -6.39
CA VAL A 138 20.72 -4.70 -5.60
C VAL A 138 20.52 -3.33 -4.94
N VAL A 139 19.48 -2.62 -5.33
CA VAL A 139 19.11 -1.32 -4.74
C VAL A 139 18.06 -1.47 -3.64
N ARG A 140 17.23 -2.52 -3.71
CA ARG A 140 16.32 -2.90 -2.63
C ARG A 140 16.13 -4.41 -2.62
N ALA A 141 16.38 -5.03 -1.48
CA ALA A 141 16.27 -6.48 -1.32
C ALA A 141 14.91 -6.87 -0.70
N SER A 142 14.46 -8.09 -1.00
CA SER A 142 13.30 -8.73 -0.37
C SER A 142 12.00 -7.91 -0.43
N CYS A 143 11.79 -7.20 -1.54
CA CYS A 143 10.51 -6.60 -1.86
C CYS A 143 9.42 -7.67 -1.93
N ILE A 144 8.18 -7.31 -1.59
CA ILE A 144 7.02 -8.19 -1.68
C ILE A 144 6.10 -7.66 -2.79
N GLY A 145 5.73 -8.54 -3.71
CA GLY A 145 4.84 -8.23 -4.82
C GLY A 145 4.06 -9.44 -5.29
N HIS A 146 3.09 -9.21 -6.18
CA HIS A 146 2.38 -10.25 -6.90
C HIS A 146 2.74 -10.17 -8.38
N PHE A 147 3.15 -11.30 -8.97
CA PHE A 147 3.43 -11.42 -10.39
C PHE A 147 2.22 -12.03 -11.09
N GLY A 148 1.38 -11.18 -11.67
CA GLY A 148 0.21 -11.58 -12.44
C GLY A 148 0.51 -11.58 -13.94
N ARG A 149 -0.15 -12.47 -14.70
CA ARG A 149 -0.30 -12.24 -16.14
C ARG A 149 -1.33 -11.13 -16.27
N GLY A 150 -0.95 -9.99 -16.86
CA GLY A 150 -1.80 -8.80 -16.84
C GLY A 150 -3.19 -9.09 -17.42
N ASP A 151 -4.24 -8.76 -16.66
CA ASP A 151 -5.63 -8.73 -17.17
C ASP A 151 -5.84 -7.52 -18.11
N THR A 152 -4.87 -6.59 -18.13
CA THR A 152 -4.83 -5.36 -18.94
C THR A 152 -4.24 -5.56 -20.33
N LEU A 153 -3.55 -6.67 -20.59
CA LEU A 153 -3.08 -7.00 -21.93
C LEU A 153 -4.28 -7.42 -22.77
N ASP A 154 -4.47 -6.77 -23.91
CA ASP A 154 -5.50 -7.20 -24.88
C ASP A 154 -5.26 -8.69 -25.20
N SER A 155 -6.35 -9.44 -25.45
CA SER A 155 -6.28 -10.89 -25.66
C SER A 155 -5.31 -11.27 -26.80
N GLN A 156 -5.10 -10.36 -27.75
CA GLN A 156 -4.13 -10.50 -28.83
C GLN A 156 -2.67 -10.26 -28.39
N GLU A 157 -2.42 -9.44 -27.37
CA GLU A 157 -1.08 -9.10 -26.89
C GLU A 157 -0.51 -10.20 -25.97
N VAL A 158 -1.38 -10.86 -25.19
CA VAL A 158 -1.02 -12.04 -24.38
C VAL A 158 -0.47 -13.17 -25.25
N VAL A 159 -0.99 -13.34 -26.48
CA VAL A 159 -0.50 -14.35 -27.43
C VAL A 159 0.85 -13.97 -28.03
N ARG A 160 1.13 -12.67 -28.17
CA ARG A 160 2.36 -12.16 -28.81
C ARG A 160 3.56 -12.11 -27.85
N SER A 161 3.32 -11.92 -26.56
CA SER A 161 4.40 -11.77 -25.57
C SER A 161 4.11 -12.56 -24.29
N PRO A 162 4.21 -13.90 -24.31
CA PRO A 162 3.97 -14.74 -23.13
C PRO A 162 4.95 -14.48 -21.96
N SER A 163 6.01 -13.71 -22.23
CA SER A 163 7.03 -13.24 -21.28
C SER A 163 6.61 -12.02 -20.46
N ARG A 164 5.55 -11.30 -20.84
CA ARG A 164 5.09 -10.07 -20.16
C ARG A 164 4.20 -10.38 -18.98
N LEU A 165 4.48 -9.73 -17.85
CA LEU A 165 3.74 -9.84 -16.59
C LEU A 165 3.49 -8.44 -16.03
N THR A 166 2.39 -8.30 -15.29
CA THR A 166 2.14 -7.12 -14.46
C THR A 166 2.50 -7.48 -13.03
N VAL A 167 3.39 -6.69 -12.43
CA VAL A 167 3.78 -6.85 -11.04
C VAL A 167 3.08 -5.81 -10.20
N THR A 168 2.37 -6.25 -9.17
CA THR A 168 1.68 -5.38 -8.22
C THR A 168 2.41 -5.36 -6.89
N VAL A 169 2.68 -4.18 -6.34
CA VAL A 169 3.29 -3.99 -5.02
C VAL A 169 2.49 -2.99 -4.20
N VAL A 170 2.50 -3.14 -2.87
CA VAL A 170 1.76 -2.27 -1.95
C VAL A 170 2.59 -1.14 -1.37
N GLU A 171 3.92 -1.32 -1.35
CA GLU A 171 4.85 -0.30 -0.91
C GLU A 171 5.38 0.49 -2.10
N PRO A 172 5.58 1.81 -1.96
CA PRO A 172 6.22 2.60 -3.00
C PRO A 172 7.58 2.01 -3.36
N LEU A 173 7.80 1.83 -4.67
CA LEU A 173 9.05 1.35 -5.22
C LEU A 173 9.48 2.31 -6.34
N GLU A 174 10.64 2.93 -6.16
CA GLU A 174 11.24 3.80 -7.17
C GLU A 174 11.90 2.93 -8.25
N LEU A 175 11.19 2.73 -9.36
CA LEU A 175 11.71 2.03 -10.51
C LEU A 175 12.26 3.02 -11.54
N ARG A 176 13.25 2.56 -12.30
CA ARG A 176 13.76 3.25 -13.48
C ARG A 176 13.65 2.32 -14.68
N SER A 177 13.46 2.89 -15.86
CA SER A 177 13.60 2.13 -17.10
C SER A 177 15.01 1.51 -17.15
N GLY A 178 15.07 0.20 -17.44
CA GLY A 178 16.31 -0.58 -17.42
C GLY A 178 16.68 -1.18 -16.05
N ASP A 179 15.96 -0.87 -14.97
CA ASP A 179 16.03 -1.67 -13.75
C ASP A 179 15.49 -3.09 -14.04
N ARG A 180 15.93 -4.08 -13.25
CA ARG A 180 15.43 -5.46 -13.33
C ARG A 180 14.98 -5.98 -11.98
N LEU A 181 14.10 -6.97 -12.02
CA LEU A 181 13.60 -7.69 -10.86
C LEU A 181 14.13 -9.11 -10.87
N ARG A 182 14.72 -9.52 -9.75
CA ARG A 182 15.16 -10.90 -9.54
C ARG A 182 14.26 -11.58 -8.52
N ARG A 183 13.39 -12.47 -8.97
CA ARG A 183 12.53 -13.26 -8.08
C ARG A 183 13.37 -14.25 -7.27
N HIS A 184 13.05 -14.41 -6.00
CA HIS A 184 13.76 -15.37 -5.13
C HIS A 184 13.46 -16.82 -5.49
N ARG A 185 12.33 -17.08 -6.16
CA ARG A 185 11.96 -18.39 -6.72
C ARG A 185 12.51 -18.64 -8.13
N GLY A 186 13.36 -17.74 -8.63
CA GLY A 186 13.91 -17.78 -9.98
C GLY A 186 13.12 -16.93 -10.97
N GLY A 187 13.75 -16.62 -12.09
CA GLY A 187 13.26 -15.68 -13.09
C GLY A 187 13.85 -14.28 -12.91
N LEU A 188 14.24 -13.70 -14.04
CA LEU A 188 14.72 -12.33 -14.15
C LEU A 188 13.75 -11.57 -15.06
N TYR A 189 13.41 -10.35 -14.67
CA TYR A 189 12.44 -9.54 -15.42
C TYR A 189 12.97 -8.13 -15.59
N SER A 190 12.95 -7.62 -16.81
CA SER A 190 13.25 -6.22 -17.10
C SER A 190 12.00 -5.38 -16.87
N VAL A 191 12.16 -4.23 -16.19
CA VAL A 191 11.07 -3.27 -16.02
C VAL A 191 10.86 -2.52 -17.33
N LEU A 192 9.63 -2.58 -17.87
CA LEU A 192 9.24 -1.89 -19.09
C LEU A 192 8.67 -0.51 -18.78
N GLN A 193 7.65 -0.48 -17.93
CA GLN A 193 6.89 0.70 -17.59
C GLN A 193 6.43 0.63 -16.13
N GLN A 194 6.36 1.79 -15.48
CA GLN A 194 5.76 1.95 -14.17
C GLN A 194 4.49 2.79 -14.29
N ASP A 195 3.38 2.25 -13.78
CA ASP A 195 2.13 2.97 -13.64
C ASP A 195 2.00 3.45 -12.20
N TYR A 196 1.87 4.77 -12.05
CA TYR A 196 1.64 5.36 -10.75
C TYR A 196 0.17 5.17 -10.36
N PRO A 197 -0.12 4.87 -9.08
CA PRO A 197 -1.48 4.74 -8.62
C PRO A 197 -2.27 6.03 -8.90
N GLY A 198 -3.42 5.90 -9.54
CA GLY A 198 -4.31 7.04 -9.83
C GLY A 198 -4.90 7.67 -8.58
N THR A 199 -4.97 6.92 -7.47
CA THR A 199 -5.42 7.42 -6.17
C THR A 199 -4.46 7.07 -5.04
N LEU A 200 -4.36 7.97 -4.05
CA LEU A 200 -3.60 7.71 -2.83
C LEU A 200 -4.07 6.41 -2.14
N GLY A 201 -3.11 5.57 -1.80
CA GLY A 201 -3.35 4.29 -1.15
C GLY A 201 -3.70 3.14 -2.10
N ASP A 202 -3.78 3.37 -3.41
CA ASP A 202 -3.86 2.28 -4.39
C ASP A 202 -2.50 1.59 -4.55
N PRO A 203 -2.47 0.30 -4.93
CA PRO A 203 -1.20 -0.39 -5.18
C PRO A 203 -0.45 0.20 -6.37
N PHE A 204 0.86 0.02 -6.38
CA PHE A 204 1.70 0.33 -7.54
C PHE A 204 1.72 -0.86 -8.49
N GLN A 205 1.64 -0.57 -9.78
CA GLN A 205 1.69 -1.59 -10.82
C GLN A 205 2.79 -1.23 -11.82
N PHE A 206 3.45 -2.25 -12.34
CA PHE A 206 4.45 -2.07 -13.39
C PHE A 206 4.52 -3.30 -14.27
N ASP A 207 4.71 -3.05 -15.55
CA ASP A 207 4.86 -4.10 -16.55
C ASP A 207 6.31 -4.50 -16.68
N VAL A 208 6.51 -5.81 -16.73
CA VAL A 208 7.83 -6.41 -16.79
C VAL A 208 7.86 -7.49 -17.85
N GLU A 209 9.04 -7.77 -18.36
CA GLU A 209 9.26 -8.82 -19.35
C GLU A 209 10.37 -9.75 -18.90
N ALA A 210 10.14 -11.06 -19.03
CA ALA A 210 11.15 -12.07 -18.71
C ALA A 210 12.41 -11.87 -19.56
N VAL A 211 13.57 -11.84 -18.90
CA VAL A 211 14.88 -11.82 -19.54
C VAL A 211 15.27 -13.27 -19.86
N ALA A 212 15.59 -13.53 -21.13
CA ALA A 212 16.01 -14.84 -21.62
C ALA A 212 17.42 -15.23 -21.14
#